data_AF-B7Q2A4-F1
#
_entry.id   AF-B7Q2A4-F1
#
_cell.length_a   1.000
_cell.length_b   1.000
_cell.length_c   1.000
_cell.angle_alpha   90.00
_cell.angle_beta   90.00
_cell.angle_gamma   90.00
#
_symmetry.space_group_name_H-M   'P 1'
#
loop_
_entity.id
_entity.type
_entity.pdbx_description
1 polymer ?
#
loop_
_entity_poly.entity_id
_entity_poly.type
_entity_poly.pdbx_seq_one_letter_code
_entity_poly.pdbx_strand_id
1 'polypeptide(L)'
;KLERKINETKDTREKLEYKKPKERNPQISITQVERELTEEEITKAIIHQNKIEAGEDEIKINRTFRTNNSTNTQIIELSANAFRQLKNRK
;
A
#
# COMPACT_ATOMS: atom_id res chain seq x y z
N LYS A 1 -29.75 9.47 19.80
CA LYS A 1 -30.96 9.20 18.97
C LYS A 1 -30.68 8.42 17.67
N LEU A 2 -29.43 8.26 17.22
CA LEU A 2 -29.07 7.38 16.08
C LEU A 2 -28.97 5.89 16.46
N GLU A 3 -28.43 5.58 17.63
CA GLU A 3 -28.18 4.19 18.08
C GLU A 3 -29.45 3.34 18.22
N ARG A 4 -30.60 3.96 18.55
CA ARG A 4 -31.90 3.26 18.65
C ARG A 4 -32.41 2.82 17.28
N LYS A 5 -32.26 3.65 16.24
CA LYS A 5 -32.76 3.34 14.89
C LYS A 5 -32.03 2.19 14.21
N ILE A 6 -30.77 1.92 14.58
CA ILE A 6 -29.98 0.82 13.99
C ILE A 6 -30.43 -0.55 14.53
N ASN A 7 -30.98 -0.60 15.75
CA ASN A 7 -31.36 -1.86 16.42
C ASN A 7 -32.82 -2.27 16.18
N GLU A 8 -33.66 -1.42 15.59
CA GLU A 8 -35.11 -1.65 15.49
C GLU A 8 -35.56 -2.44 14.25
N THR A 9 -34.70 -2.66 13.25
CA THR A 9 -35.06 -3.41 12.03
C THR A 9 -34.04 -4.50 11.72
N LYS A 10 -34.48 -5.77 11.74
CA LYS A 10 -33.70 -6.95 11.29
C LYS A 10 -33.03 -6.72 9.93
N ASP A 11 -33.74 -6.08 9.00
CA ASP A 11 -33.26 -5.73 7.66
C ASP A 11 -32.00 -4.83 7.64
N THR A 12 -31.82 -3.97 8.65
CA THR A 12 -30.66 -3.06 8.73
C THR A 12 -29.41 -3.78 9.22
N ARG A 13 -29.56 -4.78 10.10
CA ARG A 13 -28.46 -5.65 10.54
C ARG A 13 -28.00 -6.58 9.43
N GLU A 14 -28.92 -7.09 8.61
CA GLU A 14 -28.58 -7.92 7.44
C GLU A 14 -27.91 -7.11 6.32
N LYS A 15 -28.31 -5.85 6.09
CA LYS A 15 -27.64 -4.99 5.09
C LYS A 15 -26.29 -4.44 5.52
N LEU A 16 -26.01 -4.44 6.82
CA LEU A 16 -24.68 -4.23 7.38
C LEU A 16 -23.98 -5.59 7.50
N GLU A 17 -23.92 -6.36 6.41
CA GLU A 17 -22.92 -7.41 6.29
C GLU A 17 -21.57 -6.76 6.56
N TYR A 18 -20.99 -7.09 7.72
CA TYR A 18 -19.62 -6.76 8.05
C TYR A 18 -18.75 -7.50 7.04
N LYS A 19 -18.58 -6.93 5.85
CA LYS A 19 -17.63 -7.41 4.86
C LYS A 19 -16.30 -7.40 5.58
N LYS A 20 -15.74 -8.59 5.86
CA LYS A 20 -14.40 -8.71 6.42
C LYS A 20 -13.52 -7.73 5.66
N PRO A 21 -12.83 -6.79 6.35
CA PRO A 21 -11.98 -5.85 5.65
C PRO A 21 -11.03 -6.66 4.78
N LYS A 22 -11.09 -6.42 3.46
CA LYS A 22 -10.21 -7.11 2.51
C LYS A 22 -8.79 -6.88 3.02
N GLU A 23 -8.08 -7.95 3.38
CA GLU A 23 -6.67 -7.85 3.72
C GLU A 23 -5.97 -7.19 2.54
N ARG A 24 -5.42 -6.00 2.79
CA ARG A 24 -4.62 -5.27 1.81
C ARG A 24 -3.18 -5.44 2.21
N ASN A 25 -2.34 -5.67 1.21
CA ASN A 25 -0.92 -5.59 1.41
C ASN A 25 -0.54 -4.19 1.91
N PRO A 26 0.43 -4.08 2.82
CA PRO A 26 0.92 -2.80 3.32
C PRO A 26 1.41 -1.91 2.18
N GLN A 27 1.21 -0.61 2.33
CA GLN A 27 1.61 0.40 1.36
C GLN A 27 2.57 1.42 1.95
N ILE A 28 3.55 1.83 1.17
CA ILE A 28 4.50 2.89 1.51
C ILE A 28 4.50 3.96 0.42
N SER A 29 4.87 5.19 0.78
CA SER A 29 5.14 6.25 -0.17
C SER A 29 6.64 6.41 -0.37
N ILE A 30 7.09 6.43 -1.62
CA ILE A 30 8.45 6.82 -1.99
C ILE A 30 8.38 8.16 -2.72
N THR A 31 9.13 9.14 -2.22
CA THR A 31 9.19 10.49 -2.77
C THR A 31 10.46 10.68 -3.60
N GLN A 32 10.47 11.71 -4.46
CA GLN A 32 11.66 12.10 -5.24
C GLN A 32 12.17 11.01 -6.20
N VAL A 33 11.26 10.16 -6.70
CA VAL A 33 11.60 9.16 -7.71
C VAL A 33 11.78 9.86 -9.06
N GLU A 34 12.89 9.63 -9.75
CA GLU A 34 13.11 10.19 -11.08
C GLU A 34 12.02 9.73 -12.07
N ARG A 35 11.60 10.62 -12.96
CA ARG A 35 10.45 10.35 -13.86
C ARG A 35 10.71 9.27 -14.90
N GLU A 36 11.97 9.05 -15.23
CA GLU A 36 12.40 8.15 -16.30
C GLU A 36 12.60 6.72 -15.80
N LEU A 37 12.64 6.51 -14.48
CA LEU A 37 12.83 5.19 -13.91
C LEU A 37 11.63 4.29 -14.18
N THR A 38 11.95 3.10 -14.68
CA THR A 38 11.01 2.01 -14.88
C THR A 38 10.64 1.36 -13.56
N GLU A 39 9.49 0.66 -13.53
CA GLU A 39 9.06 -0.09 -12.34
C GLU A 39 10.10 -1.11 -11.89
N GLU A 40 10.76 -1.79 -12.83
CA GLU A 40 11.83 -2.75 -12.55
C GLU A 40 13.03 -2.09 -11.87
N GLU A 41 13.47 -0.92 -12.36
CA GLU A 41 14.57 -0.17 -11.76
C GLU A 41 14.22 0.32 -10.35
N ILE A 42 12.99 0.78 -10.15
CA ILE A 42 12.49 1.22 -8.84
C ILE A 42 12.46 0.05 -7.86
N THR A 43 11.90 -1.09 -8.26
CA THR A 43 11.82 -2.30 -7.44
C THR A 43 13.21 -2.80 -7.06
N LYS A 44 14.14 -2.88 -8.02
CA LYS A 44 15.54 -3.25 -7.77
C LYS A 44 16.22 -2.26 -6.82
N ALA A 45 15.99 -0.96 -6.99
CA ALA A 45 16.53 0.07 -6.11
C ALA A 45 16.02 -0.11 -4.67
N ILE A 46 14.73 -0.37 -4.47
CA ILE A 46 14.14 -0.62 -3.14
C ILE A 46 14.80 -1.83 -2.49
N ILE A 47 14.88 -2.95 -3.22
CA ILE A 47 15.48 -4.20 -2.75
C ILE A 47 16.94 -3.96 -2.37
N HIS A 48 17.73 -3.37 -3.27
CA HIS A 48 19.17 -3.19 -3.09
C HIS A 48 19.51 -2.18 -1.99
N GLN A 49 18.90 -0.98 -2.03
CA GLN A 49 19.18 0.08 -1.05
C GLN A 49 18.74 -0.34 0.35
N ASN A 50 17.59 -0.99 0.46
CA ASN A 50 17.08 -1.45 1.75
C ASN A 50 17.49 -2.88 2.06
N LYS A 51 18.43 -3.49 1.31
CA LYS A 51 18.90 -4.89 1.37
C LYS A 51 17.85 -5.91 1.83
N ILE A 52 16.61 -5.78 1.36
CA ILE A 52 15.53 -6.69 1.75
C ILE A 52 15.52 -7.91 0.84
N GLU A 53 15.16 -9.05 1.38
CA GLU A 53 14.97 -10.29 0.63
C GLU A 53 13.51 -10.34 0.15
N ALA A 54 13.22 -9.56 -0.90
CA ALA A 54 11.91 -9.53 -1.54
C ALA A 54 12.05 -9.89 -3.03
N GLY A 55 11.13 -10.69 -3.54
CA GLY A 55 10.98 -10.94 -4.97
C GLY A 55 10.43 -9.71 -5.73
N GLU A 56 10.60 -9.69 -7.05
CA GLU A 56 10.03 -8.62 -7.89
C GLU A 56 8.49 -8.60 -7.85
N ASP A 57 7.85 -9.75 -7.65
CA ASP A 57 6.41 -9.92 -7.52
C ASP A 57 5.86 -9.49 -6.14
N GLU A 58 6.74 -9.32 -5.15
CA GLU A 58 6.39 -8.88 -3.80
C GLU A 58 6.32 -7.35 -3.66
N ILE A 59 6.70 -6.61 -4.71
CA ILE A 59 6.74 -5.14 -4.74
C ILE A 59 5.97 -4.68 -5.98
N LYS A 60 4.93 -3.86 -5.77
CA LYS A 60 4.10 -3.36 -6.87
C LYS A 60 3.87 -1.87 -6.76
N ILE A 61 4.06 -1.14 -7.86
CA ILE A 61 3.67 0.27 -7.92
C ILE A 61 2.15 0.35 -8.12
N ASN A 62 1.44 0.86 -7.12
CA ASN A 62 -0.01 0.99 -7.16
C ASN A 62 -0.44 2.35 -7.75
N ARG A 63 0.27 3.44 -7.40
CA ARG A 63 -0.03 4.78 -7.89
C ARG A 63 1.22 5.61 -8.09
N THR A 64 1.20 6.48 -9.10
CA THR A 64 2.26 7.46 -9.37
C THR A 64 1.67 8.86 -9.42
N PHE A 65 2.20 9.76 -8.60
CA PHE A 65 1.87 11.18 -8.56
C PHE A 65 3.04 11.97 -9.11
N ARG A 66 2.80 12.75 -10.17
CA ARG A 66 3.82 13.66 -10.72
C ARG A 66 3.98 14.86 -9.80
N THR A 67 5.21 15.24 -9.51
CA THR A 67 5.54 16.46 -8.75
C THR A 67 6.15 17.52 -9.68
N ASN A 68 6.13 18.79 -9.26
CA ASN A 68 6.56 19.91 -10.12
C ASN A 68 8.09 19.97 -10.35
N ASN A 69 8.88 19.33 -9.48
CA ASN A 69 10.35 19.32 -9.51
C ASN A 69 10.93 18.17 -10.35
N SER A 70 10.28 17.80 -11.46
CA SER A 70 10.72 16.70 -12.35
C SER A 70 10.88 15.33 -11.68
N THR A 71 10.25 15.10 -10.53
CA THR A 71 10.21 13.79 -9.86
C THR A 71 8.77 13.27 -9.78
N ASN A 72 8.63 12.09 -9.17
CA ASN A 72 7.38 11.43 -8.86
C ASN A 72 7.36 11.09 -7.36
N THR A 73 6.14 11.02 -6.81
CA THR A 73 5.85 10.30 -5.57
C THR A 73 5.06 9.05 -5.94
N GLN A 74 5.52 7.89 -5.49
CA GLN A 74 4.90 6.60 -5.81
C GLN A 74 4.37 5.93 -4.56
N ILE A 75 3.19 5.34 -4.67
CA ILE A 75 2.62 4.46 -3.66
C ILE A 75 2.91 3.03 -4.06
N ILE A 76 3.65 2.34 -3.21
CA ILE A 76 4.13 1.00 -3.46
C ILE A 76 3.48 0.06 -2.46
N GLU A 77 2.92 -1.01 -2.99
CA GLU A 77 2.33 -2.10 -2.25
C GLU A 77 3.36 -3.21 -2.09
N LEU A 78 3.51 -3.72 -0.88
CA LEU A 78 4.55 -4.67 -0.50
C LEU A 78 3.93 -5.92 0.10
N SER A 79 4.54 -7.08 -0.09
CA SER A 79 4.19 -8.25 0.72
C SER A 79 4.37 -7.94 2.21
N ALA A 80 3.60 -8.63 3.07
CA ALA A 80 3.72 -8.46 4.51
C ALA A 80 5.14 -8.76 5.02
N ASN A 81 5.87 -9.67 4.36
CA ASN A 81 7.24 -10.01 4.70
C ASN A 81 8.20 -8.87 4.32
N ALA A 82 8.15 -8.39 3.06
CA ALA A 82 8.97 -7.28 2.58
C ALA A 82 8.79 -6.02 3.44
N PHE A 83 7.54 -5.70 3.81
CA PHE A 83 7.25 -4.57 4.69
C PHE A 83 7.83 -4.72 6.10
N ARG A 84 7.77 -5.92 6.68
CA ARG A 84 8.40 -6.18 8.00
C ARG A 84 9.91 -5.98 7.95
N GLN A 85 10.57 -6.46 6.89
CA GLN A 85 12.01 -6.27 6.71
C GLN A 85 12.37 -4.79 6.59
N LEU A 86 11.60 -4.01 5.82
CA LEU A 86 11.78 -2.55 5.71
C LEU A 86 11.59 -1.84 7.06
N LYS A 87 10.55 -2.20 7.80
CA LYS A 87 10.23 -1.58 9.10
C LYS A 87 11.32 -1.83 10.16
N ASN A 88 11.91 -3.02 10.16
CA ASN A 88 12.88 -3.46 11.18
C ASN A 88 14.31 -2.95 10.94
N ARG A 89 14.54 -2.15 9.88
CA ARG A 89 15.83 -1.55 9.55
C ARG A 89 16.10 -0.18 10.17
N LYS A 90 15.23 0.26 11.08
CA LYS A 90 15.41 1.50 11.83
C LYS A 90 16.45 1.36 12.93
#